data_AF-A0A810C8K2-F1
#
_entry.id   AF-A0A810C8K2-F1
#
_cell.length_a   1.000
_cell.length_b   1.000
_cell.length_c   1.000
_cell.angle_alpha   90.00
_cell.angle_beta   90.00
_cell.angle_gamma   90.00
#
_symmetry.space_group_name_H-M   'P 1'
#
loop_
_entity.id
_entity.type
_entity.pdbx_description
1 polymer ?
#
loop_
_entity_poly.entity_id
_entity_poly.type
_entity_poly.pdbx_seq_one_letter_code
_entity_poly.pdbx_strand_id
1 'polypeptide(L)'
;MVKREEFSLFGWSMAVPLCDDLWLGMQLRNIAVVDLSIIRPMEAEILELWYQTERTPPEIMMLTGISQMWLFSLYEFLRTWRQKAKHIIKVADEYETVQPRKREKFLKGILDVAESKHKFVQRVPRFYVGQLQKIPNADFVKSVRDYLANTEELFTHISHARMMLAKHEIMGAQGFMAEAPGYGRLNTFSGSIYWQYTLKDESLDVLDRRSVANTFLGIDESEMDSSEPHEEEPCEENSGQEK
;
A
#
# COMPACT_ATOMS: atom_id res chain seq x y z
N MET A 1 0.86 -14.08 1.87
CA MET A 1 1.78 -13.06 2.41
C MET A 1 3.12 -13.73 2.64
N VAL A 2 4.22 -12.98 2.66
CA VAL A 2 5.58 -13.48 2.92
C VAL A 2 6.06 -12.97 4.27
N LYS A 3 6.92 -13.73 4.94
CA LYS A 3 7.58 -13.24 6.14
C LYS A 3 8.45 -12.04 5.83
N ARG A 4 8.66 -11.15 6.80
CA ARG A 4 9.44 -9.92 6.60
C ARG A 4 10.87 -10.23 6.16
N GLU A 5 11.50 -11.27 6.70
CA GLU A 5 12.88 -11.65 6.37
C GLU A 5 13.00 -12.19 4.94
N GLU A 6 11.90 -12.69 4.37
CA GLU A 6 11.83 -13.25 3.03
C GLU A 6 11.37 -12.22 1.98
N PHE A 7 11.01 -11.00 2.42
CA PHE A 7 10.52 -9.96 1.52
C PHE A 7 11.63 -9.47 0.59
N SER A 8 11.42 -9.64 -0.71
CA SER A 8 12.28 -9.08 -1.76
C SER A 8 11.58 -7.94 -2.47
N LEU A 9 12.11 -6.71 -2.32
CA LEU A 9 11.57 -5.52 -3.00
C LEU A 9 11.45 -5.73 -4.52
N PHE A 10 12.50 -6.27 -5.14
CA PHE A 10 12.50 -6.50 -6.58
C PHE A 10 11.52 -7.61 -6.97
N GLY A 11 11.53 -8.73 -6.24
CA GLY A 11 10.61 -9.86 -6.49
C GLY A 11 9.14 -9.44 -6.38
N TRP A 12 8.79 -8.75 -5.29
CA TRP A 12 7.45 -8.20 -5.09
C TRP A 12 7.08 -7.21 -6.19
N SER A 13 7.95 -6.24 -6.51
CA SER A 13 7.61 -5.20 -7.50
C SER A 13 7.38 -5.77 -8.92
N MET A 14 8.06 -6.87 -9.26
CA MET A 14 7.90 -7.56 -10.54
C MET A 14 6.62 -8.42 -10.59
N ALA A 15 6.11 -8.85 -9.44
CA ALA A 15 4.86 -9.61 -9.35
C ALA A 15 3.61 -8.72 -9.51
N VAL A 16 3.73 -7.41 -9.28
CA VAL A 16 2.60 -6.47 -9.46
C VAL A 16 2.36 -6.25 -10.96
N PRO A 17 1.20 -6.64 -11.51
CA PRO A 17 0.91 -6.45 -12.93
C PRO A 17 0.85 -4.96 -13.27
N LEU A 18 1.12 -4.60 -14.53
CA LEU A 18 1.14 -3.22 -15.05
C LEU A 18 2.23 -2.30 -14.44
N CYS A 19 3.11 -2.84 -13.60
CA CYS A 19 4.29 -2.14 -13.07
C CYS A 19 5.58 -2.49 -13.83
N ASP A 20 5.45 -3.10 -15.01
CA ASP A 20 6.51 -3.24 -16.01
C ASP A 20 6.92 -1.88 -16.62
N ASP A 21 6.10 -0.85 -16.42
CA ASP A 21 6.43 0.51 -16.82
C ASP A 21 7.45 1.18 -15.88
N LEU A 22 8.40 1.92 -16.45
CA LEU A 22 9.50 2.52 -15.71
C LEU A 22 9.01 3.44 -14.59
N TRP A 23 7.91 4.18 -14.81
CA TRP A 23 7.51 5.30 -13.96
C TRP A 23 6.62 4.85 -12.81
N LEU A 24 5.57 4.08 -13.11
CA LEU A 24 4.65 3.50 -12.14
C LEU A 24 5.35 2.40 -11.34
N GLY A 25 6.19 1.58 -11.99
CA GLY A 25 7.02 0.60 -11.30
C GLY A 25 8.07 1.25 -10.39
N MET A 26 8.65 2.39 -10.79
CA MET A 26 9.53 3.17 -9.90
C MET A 26 8.75 3.78 -8.73
N GLN A 27 7.56 4.33 -8.96
CA GLN A 27 6.71 4.85 -7.89
C GLN A 27 6.34 3.74 -6.88
N LEU A 28 5.98 2.55 -7.37
CA LEU A 28 5.72 1.36 -6.54
C LEU A 28 6.90 1.03 -5.63
N ARG A 29 8.11 0.96 -6.20
CA ARG A 29 9.34 0.69 -5.43
C ARG A 29 9.65 1.81 -4.43
N ASN A 30 9.49 3.07 -4.82
CA ASN A 30 9.72 4.20 -3.93
C ASN A 30 8.78 4.16 -2.72
N ILE A 31 7.50 3.84 -2.92
CA ILE A 31 6.54 3.66 -1.82
C ILE A 31 7.02 2.59 -0.83
N ALA A 32 7.47 1.44 -1.34
CA ALA A 32 7.99 0.36 -0.50
C ALA A 32 9.31 0.71 0.20
N VAL A 33 10.22 1.41 -0.47
CA VAL A 33 11.49 1.84 0.15
C VAL A 33 11.26 2.85 1.26
N VAL A 34 10.38 3.84 1.05
CA VAL A 34 10.06 4.83 2.09
C VAL A 34 9.40 4.15 3.29
N ASP A 35 8.52 3.17 3.05
CA ASP A 35 7.95 2.35 4.12
C ASP A 35 9.06 1.66 4.93
N LEU A 36 9.82 0.78 4.27
CA LEU A 36 10.73 -0.16 4.91
C LEU A 36 11.96 0.50 5.52
N SER A 37 12.50 1.51 4.85
CA SER A 37 13.80 2.11 5.18
C SER A 37 13.71 3.42 5.95
N ILE A 38 12.54 4.07 5.99
CA ILE A 38 12.38 5.38 6.63
C ILE A 38 11.32 5.31 7.71
N ILE A 39 10.08 4.94 7.36
CA ILE A 39 8.96 5.02 8.29
C ILE A 39 9.10 3.95 9.38
N ARG A 40 9.34 2.67 9.03
CA ARG A 40 9.43 1.60 10.03
C ARG A 40 10.54 1.82 11.08
N PRO A 41 11.75 2.27 10.72
CA PRO A 41 12.76 2.66 11.72
C PRO A 41 12.29 3.80 12.63
N MET A 42 11.68 4.85 12.08
CA MET A 42 11.15 5.96 12.89
C MET A 42 10.03 5.49 13.84
N GLU A 43 9.15 4.59 13.38
CA GLU A 43 8.10 3.98 14.22
C GLU A 43 8.73 3.27 15.43
N ALA A 44 9.81 2.50 15.23
CA ALA A 44 10.51 1.80 16.31
C ALA A 44 11.21 2.77 17.28
N GLU A 45 11.90 3.79 16.77
CA GLU A 45 12.59 4.80 17.60
C GLU A 45 11.60 5.59 18.47
N ILE A 46 10.47 6.00 17.91
CA ILE A 46 9.44 6.75 18.63
C ILE A 46 8.75 5.86 19.67
N LEU A 47 8.53 4.59 19.35
CA LEU A 47 7.96 3.64 20.30
C LEU A 47 8.87 3.43 21.52
N GLU A 48 10.17 3.26 21.29
CA GLU A 48 11.16 3.16 22.37
C GLU A 48 11.15 4.41 23.25
N LEU A 49 11.14 5.60 22.64
CA LEU A 49 11.07 6.87 23.38
C LEU A 49 9.77 7.01 24.19
N TRP A 50 8.66 6.53 23.65
CA TRP A 50 7.37 6.50 24.35
C TRP A 50 7.45 5.63 25.61
N TYR A 51 8.06 4.44 25.52
CA TYR A 51 8.25 3.57 26.68
C TYR A 51 9.19 4.17 27.72
N GLN A 52 10.26 4.83 27.31
CA GLN A 52 11.22 5.44 28.25
C GLN A 52 10.66 6.66 29.00
N THR A 53 9.82 7.45 28.34
CA THR A 53 9.35 8.74 28.88
C THR A 53 7.92 8.69 29.44
N GLU A 54 7.19 7.61 29.17
CA GLU A 54 5.76 7.42 29.48
C GLU A 54 4.88 8.61 29.01
N ARG A 55 5.35 9.32 27.98
CA ARG A 55 4.70 10.51 27.43
C ARG A 55 4.77 10.47 25.91
N THR A 56 3.77 11.05 25.27
CA THR A 56 3.76 11.21 23.80
C THR A 56 4.94 12.05 23.36
N PRO A 57 5.91 11.50 22.61
CA PRO A 57 7.06 12.26 22.16
C PRO A 57 6.66 13.31 21.11
N PRO A 58 7.26 14.51 21.10
CA PRO A 58 6.98 15.52 20.07
C PRO A 58 7.31 15.04 18.64
N GLU A 59 8.22 14.09 18.49
CA GLU A 59 8.64 13.44 17.23
C GLU A 59 7.46 12.79 16.49
N ILE A 60 6.38 12.46 17.21
CA ILE A 60 5.14 11.93 16.63
C ILE A 60 4.54 12.86 15.58
N MET A 61 4.75 14.18 15.69
CA MET A 61 4.27 15.15 14.71
C MET A 61 4.91 14.92 13.34
N MET A 62 6.22 14.66 13.32
CA MET A 62 6.95 14.36 12.09
C MET A 62 6.52 13.00 11.53
N LEU A 63 6.43 11.96 12.38
CA LEU A 63 5.98 10.65 11.96
C LEU A 63 4.56 10.69 11.38
N THR A 64 3.65 11.46 11.99
CA THR A 64 2.29 11.68 11.48
C THR A 64 2.33 12.31 10.09
N GLY A 65 3.08 13.40 9.90
CA GLY A 65 3.19 14.08 8.60
C GLY A 65 3.75 13.18 7.50
N ILE A 66 4.83 12.45 7.78
CA ILE A 66 5.43 11.53 6.81
C ILE A 66 4.48 10.37 6.49
N SER A 67 3.81 9.83 7.50
CA SER A 67 2.85 8.74 7.31
C SER A 67 1.63 9.18 6.48
N GLN A 68 1.15 10.41 6.65
CA GLN A 68 0.12 11.02 5.80
C GLN A 68 0.58 11.15 4.34
N MET A 69 1.79 11.70 4.13
CA MET A 69 2.37 11.84 2.78
C MET A 69 2.55 10.48 2.08
N TRP A 70 2.95 9.47 2.84
CA TRP A 70 3.08 8.10 2.33
C TRP A 70 1.73 7.51 1.93
N LEU A 71 0.68 7.68 2.76
CA LEU A 71 -0.68 7.26 2.43
C LEU A 71 -1.21 7.95 1.17
N PHE A 72 -0.94 9.25 1.00
CA PHE A 72 -1.33 9.97 -0.22
C PHE A 72 -0.59 9.44 -1.45
N SER A 73 0.70 9.11 -1.30
CA SER A 73 1.50 8.54 -2.39
C SER A 73 0.97 7.16 -2.80
N LEU A 74 0.63 6.31 -1.82
CA LEU A 74 0.02 5.01 -2.05
C LEU A 74 -1.37 5.13 -2.69
N TYR A 75 -2.22 6.04 -2.21
CA TYR A 75 -3.52 6.32 -2.79
C TYR A 75 -3.41 6.72 -4.27
N GLU A 76 -2.53 7.67 -4.61
CA GLU A 76 -2.37 8.14 -5.98
C GLU A 76 -1.80 7.06 -6.91
N PHE A 77 -0.89 6.23 -6.40
CA PHE A 77 -0.40 5.04 -7.10
C PHE A 77 -1.56 4.08 -7.41
N LEU A 78 -2.31 3.64 -6.38
CA LEU A 78 -3.42 2.71 -6.54
C LEU A 78 -4.51 3.28 -7.43
N ARG A 79 -4.83 4.57 -7.31
CA ARG A 79 -5.81 5.26 -8.16
C ARG A 79 -5.41 5.17 -9.63
N THR A 80 -4.15 5.49 -9.94
CA THR A 80 -3.61 5.47 -11.31
C THR A 80 -3.54 4.06 -11.86
N TRP A 81 -3.00 3.12 -11.08
CA TRP A 81 -2.91 1.71 -11.42
C TRP A 81 -4.31 1.12 -11.72
N ARG A 82 -5.27 1.37 -10.84
CA ARG A 82 -6.66 0.89 -10.95
C ARG A 82 -7.38 1.45 -12.17
N GLN A 83 -7.16 2.71 -12.51
CA GLN A 83 -7.69 3.29 -13.76
C GLN A 83 -7.17 2.55 -15.00
N LYS A 84 -5.87 2.25 -15.04
CA LYS A 84 -5.28 1.43 -16.13
C LYS A 84 -5.85 0.01 -16.13
N ALA A 85 -5.90 -0.64 -14.97
CA ALA A 85 -6.40 -2.01 -14.82
C ALA A 85 -7.85 -2.15 -15.30
N LYS A 86 -8.75 -1.26 -14.86
CA LYS A 86 -10.17 -1.26 -15.29
C LYS A 86 -10.32 -1.06 -16.80
N HIS A 87 -9.47 -0.23 -17.41
CA HIS A 87 -9.51 -0.05 -18.85
C HIS A 87 -9.01 -1.29 -19.61
N ILE A 88 -7.92 -1.93 -19.16
CA ILE A 88 -7.43 -3.18 -19.75
C ILE A 88 -8.49 -4.28 -19.64
N ILE A 89 -9.09 -4.45 -18.46
CA ILE A 89 -10.16 -5.42 -18.21
C ILE A 89 -11.33 -5.16 -19.16
N LYS A 90 -11.78 -3.91 -19.28
CA LYS A 90 -12.88 -3.55 -20.18
C LYS A 90 -12.56 -3.91 -21.64
N VAL A 91 -11.36 -3.58 -22.12
CA VAL A 91 -10.96 -3.91 -23.50
C VAL A 91 -10.83 -5.43 -23.68
N ALA A 92 -10.39 -6.16 -22.66
CA ALA A 92 -10.33 -7.62 -22.70
C ALA A 92 -11.74 -8.25 -22.77
N ASP A 93 -12.69 -7.75 -21.98
CA ASP A 93 -14.10 -8.17 -22.06
C ASP A 93 -14.67 -7.93 -23.46
N GLU A 94 -14.44 -6.75 -24.03
CA GLU A 94 -14.85 -6.43 -25.40
C GLU A 94 -14.16 -7.36 -26.43
N TYR A 95 -12.85 -7.60 -26.29
CA TYR A 95 -12.06 -8.47 -27.16
C TYR A 95 -12.60 -9.90 -27.20
N GLU A 96 -13.05 -10.44 -26.07
CA GLU A 96 -13.63 -11.78 -25.98
C GLU A 96 -14.95 -11.90 -26.76
N THR A 97 -15.80 -10.86 -26.71
CA THR A 97 -17.09 -10.83 -27.45
C THR A 97 -16.92 -10.70 -28.97
N VAL A 98 -15.80 -10.15 -29.44
CA VAL A 98 -15.53 -9.97 -30.87
C VAL A 98 -15.25 -11.32 -31.54
N GLN A 99 -15.86 -11.53 -32.71
CA GLN A 99 -15.62 -12.71 -33.55
C GLN A 99 -14.11 -12.93 -33.77
N PRO A 100 -13.58 -14.16 -33.65
CA PRO A 100 -12.14 -14.43 -33.74
C PRO A 100 -11.44 -13.79 -34.94
N ARG A 101 -12.09 -13.81 -36.11
CA ARG A 101 -11.58 -13.22 -37.37
C ARG A 101 -11.43 -11.69 -37.36
N LYS A 102 -12.09 -11.00 -36.43
CA LYS A 102 -12.09 -9.53 -36.31
C LYS A 102 -11.28 -9.01 -35.12
N ARG A 103 -10.80 -9.91 -34.25
CA ARG A 103 -10.07 -9.56 -33.01
C ARG A 103 -8.79 -8.77 -33.27
N GLU A 104 -8.02 -9.15 -34.29
CA GLU A 104 -6.80 -8.45 -34.67
C GLU A 104 -7.09 -7.01 -35.12
N LYS A 105 -8.11 -6.83 -35.97
CA LYS A 105 -8.54 -5.50 -36.42
C LYS A 105 -9.07 -4.63 -35.27
N PHE A 106 -9.83 -5.23 -34.35
CA PHE A 106 -10.31 -4.55 -33.14
C PHE A 106 -9.13 -4.06 -32.29
N LEU A 107 -8.19 -4.96 -31.97
CA LEU A 107 -7.03 -4.61 -31.15
C LEU A 107 -6.17 -3.53 -31.82
N LYS A 108 -5.94 -3.64 -33.14
CA LYS A 108 -5.22 -2.61 -33.90
C LYS A 108 -5.86 -1.23 -33.75
N GLY A 109 -7.17 -1.12 -33.87
CA GLY A 109 -7.88 0.16 -33.68
C GLY A 109 -7.69 0.74 -32.28
N ILE A 110 -7.70 -0.10 -31.24
CA ILE A 110 -7.44 0.33 -29.86
C ILE A 110 -5.98 0.79 -29.70
N LEU A 111 -5.03 0.07 -30.29
CA LEU A 111 -3.61 0.43 -30.26
C LEU A 111 -3.35 1.76 -30.96
N ASP A 112 -3.94 2.00 -32.14
CA ASP A 112 -3.81 3.26 -32.89
C ASP A 112 -4.31 4.46 -32.05
N VAL A 113 -5.45 4.30 -31.37
CA VAL A 113 -5.97 5.33 -30.45
C VAL A 113 -5.03 5.54 -29.26
N ALA A 114 -4.53 4.47 -28.65
CA ALA A 114 -3.58 4.57 -27.54
C ALA A 114 -2.29 5.27 -27.96
N GLU A 115 -1.75 4.95 -29.13
CA GLU A 115 -0.58 5.61 -29.70
C GLU A 115 -0.80 7.11 -29.95
N SER A 116 -1.98 7.50 -30.44
CA SER A 116 -2.32 8.91 -30.65
C SER A 116 -2.30 9.72 -29.35
N LYS A 117 -2.65 9.10 -28.21
CA LYS A 117 -2.60 9.72 -26.87
C LYS A 117 -1.18 9.88 -26.35
N HIS A 118 -0.21 9.14 -26.91
CA HIS A 118 1.22 9.26 -26.60
C HIS A 118 1.97 10.26 -27.50
N LYS A 119 1.27 11.13 -28.23
CA LYS A 119 1.89 12.13 -29.12
C LYS A 119 2.92 13.05 -28.46
N PHE A 120 2.80 13.29 -27.15
CA PHE A 120 3.75 14.10 -26.37
C PHE A 120 4.90 13.29 -25.76
N VAL A 121 4.90 11.97 -25.94
CA VAL A 121 5.89 11.04 -25.39
C VAL A 121 6.87 10.67 -26.50
N GLN A 122 8.02 11.35 -26.54
CA GLN A 122 8.99 11.23 -27.63
C GLN A 122 10.19 10.31 -27.33
N ARG A 123 10.64 10.26 -26.07
CA ARG A 123 11.94 9.67 -25.69
C ARG A 123 11.85 8.46 -24.77
N VAL A 124 10.65 8.00 -24.45
CA VAL A 124 10.44 6.90 -23.50
C VAL A 124 9.53 5.84 -24.07
N PRO A 125 9.68 4.56 -23.67
CA PRO A 125 8.82 3.49 -24.15
C PRO A 125 7.34 3.76 -23.87
N ARG A 126 6.49 3.40 -24.84
CA ARG A 126 5.02 3.48 -24.71
C ARG A 126 4.48 2.24 -24.00
N PHE A 127 4.86 2.08 -22.72
CA PHE A 127 4.55 0.89 -21.93
C PHE A 127 3.07 0.50 -21.96
N TYR A 128 2.17 1.49 -21.91
CA TYR A 128 0.73 1.25 -21.95
C TYR A 128 0.25 0.58 -23.24
N VAL A 129 0.85 0.92 -24.39
CA VAL A 129 0.57 0.25 -25.67
C VAL A 129 1.04 -1.21 -25.62
N GLY A 130 2.23 -1.46 -25.06
CA GLY A 130 2.74 -2.81 -24.83
C GLY A 130 1.88 -3.64 -23.89
N GLN A 131 1.30 -3.02 -22.86
CA GLN A 131 0.34 -3.68 -21.95
C GLN A 131 -0.97 -4.05 -22.68
N LEU A 132 -1.48 -3.17 -23.54
CA LEU A 132 -2.66 -3.48 -24.37
C LEU A 132 -2.41 -4.62 -25.37
N GLN A 133 -1.20 -4.73 -25.92
CA GLN A 133 -0.82 -5.83 -26.81
C GLN A 133 -0.85 -7.20 -26.11
N LYS A 134 -0.76 -7.24 -24.78
CA LYS A 134 -0.83 -8.46 -23.98
C LYS A 134 -2.26 -8.95 -23.74
N ILE A 135 -3.31 -8.21 -24.13
CA ILE A 135 -4.72 -8.60 -23.93
C ILE A 135 -5.07 -10.02 -24.43
N PRO A 136 -4.56 -10.50 -25.58
CA PRO A 136 -4.83 -11.87 -26.01
C PRO A 136 -4.30 -12.96 -25.07
N ASN A 137 -3.38 -12.63 -24.15
CA ASN A 137 -2.90 -13.52 -23.11
C ASN A 137 -3.87 -13.54 -21.91
N ALA A 138 -4.61 -14.63 -21.75
CA ALA A 138 -5.58 -14.82 -20.68
C ALA A 138 -4.96 -14.75 -19.28
N ASP A 139 -3.74 -15.28 -19.09
CA ASP A 139 -3.05 -15.27 -17.79
C ASP A 139 -2.69 -13.84 -17.37
N PHE A 140 -2.31 -13.00 -18.33
CA PHE A 140 -2.05 -11.59 -18.08
C PHE A 140 -3.34 -10.88 -17.62
N VAL A 141 -4.44 -11.02 -18.36
CA VAL A 141 -5.73 -10.39 -17.99
C VAL A 141 -6.21 -10.89 -16.63
N LYS A 142 -6.08 -12.21 -16.36
CA LYS A 142 -6.40 -12.80 -15.08
C LYS A 142 -5.58 -12.20 -13.95
N SER A 143 -4.26 -12.06 -14.11
CA SER A 143 -3.39 -11.44 -13.10
C SER A 143 -3.81 -10.00 -12.75
N VAL A 144 -4.25 -9.22 -13.75
CA VAL A 144 -4.74 -7.85 -13.55
C VAL A 144 -6.06 -7.85 -12.77
N ARG A 145 -6.98 -8.77 -13.08
CA ARG A 145 -8.25 -8.93 -12.34
C ARG A 145 -8.02 -9.36 -10.90
N ASP A 146 -7.17 -10.36 -10.70
CA ASP A 146 -6.86 -10.91 -9.37
C ASP A 146 -6.22 -9.82 -8.50
N TYR A 147 -5.24 -9.08 -9.02
CA TYR A 147 -4.62 -7.99 -8.27
C TYR A 147 -5.59 -6.84 -8.00
N LEU A 148 -6.48 -6.52 -8.94
CA LEU A 148 -7.53 -5.51 -8.73
C LEU A 148 -8.46 -5.92 -7.60
N ALA A 149 -8.96 -7.16 -7.62
CA ALA A 149 -9.84 -7.70 -6.57
C ALA A 149 -9.16 -7.64 -5.19
N ASN A 150 -7.89 -8.04 -5.13
CA ASN A 150 -7.10 -8.06 -3.89
C ASN A 150 -6.78 -6.67 -3.33
N THR A 151 -6.89 -5.60 -4.14
CA THR A 151 -6.53 -4.24 -3.71
C THR A 151 -7.70 -3.27 -3.61
N GLU A 152 -8.92 -3.65 -4.02
CA GLU A 152 -10.09 -2.76 -3.98
C GLU A 152 -10.54 -2.44 -2.55
N GLU A 153 -10.49 -3.39 -1.62
CA GLU A 153 -10.80 -3.13 -0.20
C GLU A 153 -9.79 -2.15 0.41
N LEU A 154 -8.50 -2.44 0.23
CA LEU A 154 -7.41 -1.55 0.68
C LEU A 154 -7.56 -0.14 0.09
N PHE A 155 -7.84 -0.04 -1.22
CA PHE A 155 -8.06 1.24 -1.88
C PHE A 155 -9.25 2.00 -1.28
N THR A 156 -10.35 1.30 -0.97
CA THR A 156 -11.53 1.90 -0.34
C THR A 156 -11.19 2.47 1.03
N HIS A 157 -10.55 1.67 1.88
CA HIS A 157 -10.11 2.09 3.22
C HIS A 157 -9.20 3.34 3.15
N ILE A 158 -8.16 3.31 2.31
CA ILE A 158 -7.26 4.45 2.12
C ILE A 158 -8.02 5.67 1.57
N SER A 159 -9.02 5.47 0.71
CA SER A 159 -9.83 6.55 0.14
C SER A 159 -10.56 7.33 1.24
N HIS A 160 -11.21 6.64 2.17
CA HIS A 160 -11.89 7.25 3.32
C HIS A 160 -10.92 8.08 4.17
N ALA A 161 -9.83 7.46 4.62
CA ALA A 161 -8.82 8.14 5.42
C ALA A 161 -8.23 9.35 4.68
N ARG A 162 -7.91 9.23 3.39
CA ARG A 162 -7.41 10.33 2.57
C ARG A 162 -8.40 11.49 2.49
N MET A 163 -9.71 11.23 2.44
CA MET A 163 -10.71 12.30 2.41
C MET A 163 -10.70 13.10 3.71
N MET A 164 -10.73 12.41 4.84
CA MET A 164 -10.62 13.04 6.15
C MET A 164 -9.31 13.81 6.30
N LEU A 165 -8.17 13.19 5.96
CA LEU A 165 -6.85 13.80 6.14
C LEU A 165 -6.61 15.01 5.25
N ALA A 166 -7.08 14.98 3.99
CA ALA A 166 -6.77 16.04 3.02
C ALA A 166 -7.86 17.10 2.89
N LYS A 167 -9.10 16.78 3.21
CA LYS A 167 -10.25 17.71 3.08
C LYS A 167 -11.02 17.95 4.36
N HIS A 168 -10.75 17.19 5.42
CA HIS A 168 -11.51 17.24 6.67
C HIS A 168 -13.00 16.89 6.47
N GLU A 169 -13.29 16.05 5.47
CA GLU A 169 -14.65 15.67 5.05
C GLU A 169 -14.88 14.16 5.16
N ILE A 170 -16.15 13.77 5.30
CA ILE A 170 -16.60 12.38 5.19
C ILE A 170 -16.78 12.00 3.71
N MET A 171 -16.19 10.88 3.30
CA MET A 171 -16.35 10.36 1.94
C MET A 171 -17.82 10.05 1.62
N GLY A 172 -18.31 10.59 0.49
CA GLY A 172 -19.69 10.36 0.04
C GLY A 172 -20.76 11.18 0.78
N ALA A 173 -20.35 12.07 1.68
CA ALA A 173 -21.19 13.05 2.38
C ALA A 173 -20.56 14.44 2.24
N GLN A 174 -20.72 15.04 1.05
CA GLN A 174 -20.07 16.32 0.73
C GLN A 174 -20.51 17.43 1.69
N GLY A 175 -19.53 18.17 2.22
CA GLY A 175 -19.76 19.25 3.19
C GLY A 175 -19.95 18.81 4.64
N PHE A 176 -19.99 17.50 4.92
CA PHE A 176 -19.99 17.00 6.29
C PHE A 176 -18.56 16.90 6.82
N MET A 177 -18.32 17.54 7.97
CA MET A 177 -17.00 17.59 8.61
C MET A 177 -16.68 16.25 9.29
N ALA A 178 -15.47 15.76 9.09
CA ALA A 178 -14.97 14.58 9.80
C ALA A 178 -14.58 14.95 11.25
N GLU A 179 -14.76 14.02 12.19
CA GLU A 179 -14.32 14.18 13.56
C GLU A 179 -12.78 14.12 13.66
N ALA A 180 -12.18 15.03 14.45
CA ALA A 180 -10.73 15.11 14.69
C ALA A 180 -9.86 14.92 13.42
N PRO A 181 -10.10 15.67 12.34
CA PRO A 181 -9.45 15.41 11.05
C PRO A 181 -7.95 15.66 11.16
N GLY A 182 -7.15 14.69 10.70
CA GLY A 182 -5.70 14.79 10.75
C GLY A 182 -5.07 14.37 12.08
N TYR A 183 -5.86 14.06 13.11
CA TYR A 183 -5.33 13.62 14.41
C TYR A 183 -4.83 12.17 14.34
N GLY A 184 -3.52 12.02 14.16
CA GLY A 184 -2.83 10.73 14.23
C GLY A 184 -2.54 10.33 15.67
N ARG A 185 -2.71 9.05 15.98
CA ARG A 185 -2.40 8.46 17.28
C ARG A 185 -1.32 7.41 17.13
N LEU A 186 -0.47 7.27 18.16
CA LEU A 186 0.52 6.20 18.22
C LEU A 186 -0.15 4.87 18.51
N ASN A 187 0.10 3.88 17.68
CA ASN A 187 -0.12 2.49 18.01
C ASN A 187 1.04 2.05 18.91
N THR A 188 0.76 1.81 20.19
CA THR A 188 1.78 1.43 21.19
C THR A 188 2.28 0.00 21.04
N PHE A 189 1.73 -0.80 20.11
CA PHE A 189 2.24 -2.13 19.81
C PHE A 189 3.28 -2.12 18.69
N SER A 190 3.06 -1.30 17.66
CA SER A 190 3.89 -1.28 16.43
C SER A 190 4.70 0.00 16.24
N GLY A 191 4.42 1.05 17.03
CA GLY A 191 4.96 2.40 16.83
C GLY A 191 4.37 3.15 15.65
N SER A 192 3.42 2.56 14.91
CA SER A 192 2.80 3.18 13.75
C SER A 192 1.79 4.25 14.12
N ILE A 193 1.48 5.11 13.15
CA ILE A 193 0.36 6.04 13.27
C ILE A 193 -0.91 5.36 12.80
N TYR A 194 -1.98 5.50 13.58
CA TYR A 194 -3.32 5.19 13.15
C TYR A 194 -4.23 6.42 13.20
N TRP A 195 -5.26 6.41 12.36
CA TRP A 195 -6.31 7.41 12.34
C TRP A 195 -7.66 6.75 12.48
N GLN A 196 -8.54 7.39 13.24
CA GLN A 196 -9.95 7.03 13.28
C GLN A 196 -10.69 7.92 12.29
N TYR A 197 -11.67 7.36 11.57
CA TYR A 197 -12.49 8.13 10.65
C TYR A 197 -13.94 7.64 10.68
N THR A 198 -14.86 8.58 10.46
CA THR A 198 -16.30 8.30 10.43
C THR A 198 -16.74 7.93 9.03
N LEU A 199 -17.55 6.87 8.94
CA LEU A 199 -18.22 6.44 7.72
C LEU A 199 -19.55 7.17 7.54
N LYS A 200 -20.16 7.02 6.36
CA LYS A 200 -21.42 7.71 6.02
C LYS A 200 -22.60 7.25 6.90
N ASP A 201 -22.55 6.03 7.42
CA ASP A 201 -23.53 5.45 8.32
C ASP A 201 -23.25 5.76 9.80
N GLU A 202 -22.39 6.74 10.07
CA GLU A 202 -21.98 7.20 11.41
C GLU A 202 -21.14 6.19 12.20
N SER A 203 -20.79 5.05 11.61
CA SER A 203 -19.85 4.11 12.22
C SER A 203 -18.42 4.67 12.20
N LEU A 204 -17.62 4.26 13.20
CA LEU A 204 -16.20 4.61 13.31
C LEU A 204 -15.37 3.44 12.82
N ASP A 205 -14.37 3.76 12.01
CA ASP A 205 -13.38 2.80 11.52
C ASP A 205 -11.95 3.33 11.79
N VAL A 206 -10.97 2.43 11.69
CA VAL A 206 -9.58 2.71 12.04
C VAL A 206 -8.65 2.28 10.91
N LEU A 207 -7.85 3.24 10.43
CA LEU A 207 -6.75 2.98 9.51
C LEU A 207 -5.43 3.03 10.27
N ASP A 208 -4.80 1.87 10.46
CA ASP A 208 -3.42 1.77 10.95
C ASP A 208 -2.44 1.73 9.76
N ARG A 209 -1.44 2.62 9.78
CA ARG A 209 -0.49 2.78 8.67
C ARG A 209 0.35 1.52 8.43
N ARG A 210 0.77 0.83 9.49
CA ARG A 210 1.57 -0.41 9.37
C ARG A 210 0.75 -1.53 8.76
N SER A 211 -0.50 -1.65 9.18
CA SER A 211 -1.46 -2.62 8.63
C SER A 211 -1.69 -2.38 7.14
N VAL A 212 -1.89 -1.12 6.72
CA VAL A 212 -1.98 -0.75 5.30
C VAL A 212 -0.72 -1.14 4.52
N ALA A 213 0.47 -0.86 5.07
CA ALA A 213 1.73 -1.22 4.42
C ALA A 213 1.91 -2.74 4.30
N ASN A 214 1.63 -3.49 5.36
CA ASN A 214 1.73 -4.94 5.38
C ASN A 214 0.78 -5.59 4.37
N THR A 215 -0.48 -5.12 4.31
CA THR A 215 -1.44 -5.57 3.29
C THR A 215 -0.97 -5.26 1.87
N PHE A 216 -0.45 -4.04 1.62
CA PHE A 216 0.00 -3.64 0.29
C PHE A 216 1.26 -4.38 -0.18
N LEU A 217 2.24 -4.53 0.71
CA LEU A 217 3.50 -5.21 0.43
C LEU A 217 3.35 -6.74 0.50
N GLY A 218 2.24 -7.23 1.04
CA GLY A 218 2.00 -8.64 1.29
C GLY A 218 2.93 -9.22 2.35
N ILE A 219 3.32 -8.42 3.34
CA ILE A 219 4.21 -8.81 4.45
C ILE A 219 3.36 -9.27 5.63
N ASP A 220 3.66 -10.45 6.15
CA ASP A 220 3.09 -10.98 7.39
C ASP A 220 4.05 -10.70 8.56
N GLU A 221 3.55 -10.02 9.60
CA GLU A 221 4.28 -9.73 10.84
C GLU A 221 3.64 -10.43 12.07
N SER A 222 2.69 -11.35 11.86
CA SER A 222 1.92 -12.00 12.94
C SER A 222 2.71 -12.98 13.83
N GLU A 223 3.97 -13.33 13.47
CA GLU A 223 4.79 -14.32 14.20
C GLU A 223 5.97 -13.72 14.99
N MET A 224 6.06 -12.41 15.20
CA MET A 224 7.15 -11.81 15.99
C MET A 224 7.03 -11.95 17.53
N ASP A 225 6.04 -12.71 18.03
CA ASP A 225 5.69 -12.75 19.46
C ASP A 225 5.93 -14.11 20.13
N SER A 226 7.01 -14.84 19.78
CA SER A 226 7.34 -16.14 20.41
C SER A 226 8.74 -16.30 20.99
N SER A 227 9.56 -15.25 21.04
CA SER A 227 10.73 -15.28 21.93
C SER A 227 10.29 -14.87 23.33
N GLU A 228 9.78 -15.83 24.10
CA GLU A 228 9.64 -15.71 25.56
C GLU A 228 10.95 -15.16 26.14
N PRO A 229 10.90 -14.17 27.05
CA PRO A 229 12.10 -13.73 27.75
C PRO A 229 12.65 -14.92 28.53
N HIS A 230 13.91 -15.28 28.28
CA HIS A 230 14.65 -16.20 29.12
C HIS A 230 14.55 -15.72 30.56
N GLU A 231 13.78 -16.44 31.39
CA GLU A 231 13.85 -16.33 32.84
C GLU A 231 15.29 -16.66 33.23
N GLU A 232 16.05 -15.66 33.67
CA GLU A 232 17.33 -15.88 34.32
C GLU A 232 17.06 -16.68 35.60
N GLU A 233 17.47 -17.96 35.61
CA GLU A 233 17.50 -18.78 36.81
C GLU A 233 18.31 -18.05 37.90
N PRO A 234 17.81 -17.95 39.15
CA PRO A 234 18.58 -17.34 40.22
C PRO A 234 19.78 -18.24 40.54
N CYS A 235 20.99 -17.67 40.45
CA CYS A 235 22.23 -18.30 40.91
C CYS A 235 22.08 -18.78 42.35
N GLU A 236 21.92 -20.10 42.53
CA GLU A 236 22.14 -20.78 43.80
C GLU A 236 23.64 -21.08 44.01
N GLU A 237 24.01 -21.06 45.28
CA GLU A 237 25.27 -21.50 45.91
C GLU A 237 26.47 -20.54 45.76
N ASN A 238 27.10 -20.11 46.86
CA ASN A 238 27.68 -21.04 47.80
C ASN A 238 27.80 -20.48 49.23
N SER A 239 27.27 -21.26 50.17
CA SER A 239 27.59 -21.14 51.59
C SER A 239 28.96 -21.78 51.84
N GLY A 240 29.94 -20.97 52.23
CA GLY A 240 31.26 -21.43 52.64
C GLY A 240 31.64 -20.78 53.97
N GLN A 241 31.33 -21.48 55.06
CA GLN A 241 31.96 -21.25 56.36
C GLN A 241 33.43 -21.67 56.29
N GLU A 242 34.33 -20.82 56.79
CA GLU A 242 35.47 -21.25 57.60
C GLU A 242 36.11 -20.04 58.31
N LYS A 243 35.84 -19.91 59.62
CA LYS A 243 36.83 -19.78 60.70
C LYS A 243 36.16 -19.97 62.05
#